data_AF-A0A355WD96-F1
#
_entry.id   AF-A0A355WD96-F1
#
_cell.length_a   1.000
_cell.length_b   1.000
_cell.length_c   1.000
_cell.angle_alpha   90.00
_cell.angle_beta   90.00
_cell.angle_gamma   90.00
#
_symmetry.space_group_name_H-M   'P 1'
#
loop_
_entity.id
_entity.type
_entity.pdbx_description
1 polymer ?
#
loop_
_entity_poly.entity_id
_entity_poly.type
_entity_poly.pdbx_seq_one_letter_code
_entity_poly.pdbx_strand_id
1 'polypeptide(L)'
;MNEEILRVMKMLEDGKIDSEEAAKLIEALNKKEEQPKAISHDNRMFKIKISDHTGDNNVNVNLPIKFLKALIKSTGSIPLNIKGVDIKDID
;
A
#
# COMPACT_ATOMS: atom_id res chain seq x y z
N MET A 1 12.47 20.28 -0.49
CA MET A 1 13.31 19.93 0.69
C MET A 1 14.33 20.99 1.03
N ASN A 2 15.25 21.35 0.12
CA ASN A 2 16.24 22.41 0.39
C ASN A 2 15.61 23.73 0.83
N GLU A 3 14.46 24.09 0.26
CA GLU A 3 13.70 25.30 0.62
C GLU A 3 13.16 25.28 2.06
N GLU A 4 12.80 24.11 2.60
CA GLU A 4 12.28 23.99 3.96
C GLU A 4 13.40 24.09 5.00
N ILE A 5 14.56 23.50 4.71
CA ILE A 5 15.76 23.63 5.55
C ILE A 5 16.25 25.09 5.59
N LEU A 6 16.28 25.75 4.42
CA LEU A 6 16.59 27.19 4.30
C LEU A 6 15.63 28.06 5.14
N ARG A 7 14.34 27.71 5.17
CA ARG A 7 13.35 28.41 5.97
C ARG A 7 13.59 28.24 7.48
N VAL A 8 13.94 27.04 7.93
CA VAL A 8 14.28 26.79 9.35
C VAL A 8 15.55 27.53 9.74
N MET A 9 16.59 27.52 8.88
CA MET A 9 17.81 28.30 9.12
C MET A 9 17.53 29.81 9.20
N LYS A 10 16.65 30.33 8.35
CA LYS A 10 16.24 31.73 8.40
C LYS A 10 15.44 32.07 9.67
N MET A 11 14.63 31.14 10.18
CA MET A 11 13.94 31.31 11.46
C MET A 11 14.91 31.31 12.65
N LEU A 12 15.99 30.55 12.57
CA LEU A 12 17.07 30.55 13.55
C LEU A 12 17.86 31.86 13.50
N GLU A 13 18.19 32.34 12.30
CA GLU A 13 18.87 33.63 12.09
C GLU A 13 18.03 34.82 12.58
N ASP A 14 16.71 34.78 12.33
CA ASP A 14 15.75 35.76 12.84
C ASP A 14 15.55 35.66 14.38
N GLY A 15 16.15 34.68 15.06
CA GLY A 15 16.03 34.46 16.50
C GLY A 15 14.64 33.99 16.96
N LYS A 16 13.82 33.48 16.04
CA LYS A 16 12.45 33.01 16.33
C LYS A 16 12.41 31.62 16.96
N ILE A 17 13.50 30.86 16.81
CA ILE A 17 13.68 29.50 17.33
C ILE A 17 15.11 29.36 17.87
N ASP A 18 15.32 28.46 18.83
CA ASP A 18 16.65 28.12 19.32
C ASP A 18 17.37 27.09 18.42
N SER A 19 18.69 26.99 18.56
CA SER A 19 19.54 25.95 17.95
C SER A 19 19.00 24.53 18.16
N GLU A 20 18.48 24.22 19.35
CA GLU A 20 17.93 22.90 19.68
C GLU A 20 16.59 22.64 18.96
N GLU A 21 15.74 23.66 18.87
CA GLU A 21 14.47 23.58 18.15
C GLU A 21 14.68 23.46 16.63
N ALA A 22 15.66 24.18 16.09
CA ALA A 22 16.05 24.11 14.68
C ALA A 22 16.54 22.72 14.30
N ALA A 23 17.40 22.10 15.13
CA ALA A 23 17.88 20.74 14.91
C ALA A 23 16.70 19.74 14.85
N LYS A 24 15.77 19.84 15.82
CA LYS A 24 14.59 18.98 15.89
C LYS A 24 13.65 19.13 14.68
N LEU A 25 13.49 20.36 14.18
CA LEU A 25 12.70 20.66 12.98
C LEU A 25 13.35 20.05 11.72
N ILE A 26 14.67 20.18 11.58
CA ILE A 26 15.42 19.60 10.46
C ILE A 26 15.36 18.08 10.49
N GLU A 27 15.51 17.45 11.66
CA GLU A 27 15.38 16.00 11.83
C GLU A 27 13.96 15.51 11.49
N ALA A 28 12.92 16.21 11.94
CA ALA A 28 11.54 15.86 11.64
C ALA A 28 11.21 15.98 10.13
N LEU A 29 11.77 16.99 9.45
CA LEU A 29 11.65 17.13 8.00
C LEU A 29 12.36 15.99 7.26
N ASN A 30 13.53 15.56 7.73
CA ASN A 30 14.31 14.47 7.13
C ASN A 30 13.61 13.11 7.32
N LYS A 31 13.05 12.86 8.52
CA LYS A 31 12.34 11.61 8.84
C LYS A 31 11.05 11.40 8.03
N LYS A 32 10.46 12.46 7.47
CA LYS A 32 9.27 12.37 6.62
C LYS A 32 9.54 11.66 5.28
N GLU A 33 10.80 11.55 4.84
CA GLU A 33 11.17 10.79 3.64
C GLU A 33 11.22 9.28 3.87
N GLU A 34 11.41 8.85 5.11
CA GLU A 34 11.26 7.45 5.51
C GLU A 34 9.78 7.14 5.78
N GLN A 35 8.90 7.45 4.83
CA GLN A 35 7.67 6.66 4.76
C GLN A 35 8.12 5.23 4.49
N PRO A 36 7.66 4.22 5.26
CA PRO A 36 7.89 2.84 4.88
C PRO A 36 7.39 2.72 3.46
N LYS A 37 8.26 2.37 2.51
CA LYS A 37 7.88 2.08 1.12
C LYS A 37 6.64 1.22 1.23
N ALA A 38 5.48 1.80 0.92
CA ALA A 38 4.24 1.05 0.89
C ALA A 38 4.57 -0.10 -0.05
N ILE A 39 4.63 -1.33 0.49
CA ILE A 39 4.93 -2.52 -0.29
C ILE A 39 3.94 -2.43 -1.43
N SER A 40 4.45 -2.18 -2.63
CA SER A 40 3.60 -1.91 -3.78
C SER A 40 2.90 -3.23 -4.04
N HIS A 41 1.69 -3.36 -3.50
CA HIS A 41 0.82 -4.54 -3.62
C HIS A 41 0.32 -4.73 -5.06
N ASP A 42 0.89 -3.97 -5.97
CA ASP A 42 0.47 -3.71 -7.33
C ASP A 42 0.76 -4.89 -8.26
N ASN A 43 1.53 -5.88 -7.81
CA ASN A 43 1.82 -7.10 -8.58
C ASN A 43 1.45 -8.41 -7.85
N ARG A 44 0.53 -8.37 -6.88
CA ARG A 44 0.03 -9.59 -6.25
C ARG A 44 -0.89 -10.36 -7.20
N MET A 45 -0.72 -11.68 -7.25
CA MET A 45 -1.57 -12.61 -8.00
C MET A 45 -2.27 -13.58 -7.04
N PHE A 46 -3.57 -13.76 -7.21
CA PHE A 46 -4.40 -14.74 -6.52
C PHE A 46 -4.25 -16.10 -7.19
N LYS A 47 -3.72 -17.08 -6.45
CA LYS A 47 -3.47 -18.44 -6.92
C LYS A 47 -4.49 -19.40 -6.32
N ILE A 48 -5.26 -20.07 -7.17
CA ILE A 48 -6.21 -21.11 -6.79
C ILE A 48 -5.62 -22.45 -7.21
N LYS A 49 -5.50 -23.38 -6.26
CA LYS A 49 -5.11 -24.76 -6.53
C LYS A 49 -6.28 -25.65 -6.13
N ILE A 50 -6.83 -26.39 -7.10
CA ILE A 50 -7.85 -27.40 -6.87
C ILE A 50 -7.17 -28.75 -7.00
N SER A 51 -7.28 -29.57 -5.96
CA SER A 51 -6.76 -30.93 -5.93
C SER A 51 -7.90 -31.91 -5.67
N ASP A 52 -7.96 -32.96 -6.48
CA ASP A 52 -8.93 -34.05 -6.33
C ASP A 52 -8.41 -35.10 -5.33
N HIS A 53 -9.32 -35.83 -4.68
CA HIS A 53 -9.01 -36.87 -3.69
C HIS A 53 -8.20 -38.04 -4.29
N THR A 54 -8.32 -38.27 -5.59
CA THR A 54 -7.62 -39.33 -6.34
C THR A 54 -6.32 -38.84 -6.99
N GLY A 55 -6.02 -37.54 -6.93
CA GLY A 55 -4.76 -36.95 -7.41
C GLY A 55 -4.64 -36.74 -8.92
N ASP A 56 -5.52 -37.30 -9.74
CA ASP A 56 -5.43 -37.21 -11.21
C ASP A 56 -5.82 -35.83 -11.78
N ASN A 57 -6.72 -35.09 -11.11
CA ASN A 57 -7.32 -33.88 -11.68
C ASN A 57 -6.94 -32.62 -10.89
N ASN A 58 -5.67 -32.20 -10.98
CA ASN A 58 -5.21 -30.95 -10.38
C ASN A 58 -5.39 -29.77 -11.34
N VAL A 59 -6.07 -28.71 -10.88
CA VAL A 59 -6.26 -27.47 -11.65
C VAL A 59 -5.61 -26.30 -10.93
N ASN A 60 -4.75 -25.57 -11.64
CA ASN A 60 -4.06 -24.39 -11.13
C ASN A 60 -4.54 -23.15 -11.89
N VAL A 61 -5.04 -22.15 -11.17
CA VAL A 61 -5.51 -20.88 -11.73
C VAL A 61 -4.72 -19.73 -11.08
N ASN A 62 -4.27 -18.77 -11.88
CA ASN A 62 -3.49 -17.61 -11.42
C ASN A 62 -4.10 -16.32 -11.98
N LEU A 63 -4.59 -15.45 -11.09
CA LEU A 63 -5.35 -14.25 -11.45
C LEU A 63 -4.74 -13.00 -10.81
N PRO A 64 -4.39 -11.93 -11.56
CA PRO A 64 -3.91 -10.68 -10.98
C PRO A 64 -4.96 -10.03 -10.07
N ILE A 65 -4.58 -9.57 -8.87
CA ILE A 65 -5.54 -8.94 -7.93
C ILE A 65 -6.12 -7.64 -8.52
N LYS A 66 -5.34 -6.93 -9.34
CA LYS A 66 -5.82 -5.75 -10.10
C LYS A 66 -7.00 -6.06 -11.02
N PHE A 67 -6.94 -7.20 -11.69
CA PHE A 67 -7.99 -7.63 -12.61
C PHE A 67 -9.27 -7.95 -11.82
N LEU A 68 -9.16 -8.68 -10.71
CA LEU A 68 -10.29 -8.90 -9.80
C LEU A 68 -10.87 -7.57 -9.30
N LYS A 69 -10.03 -6.62 -8.85
CA LYS A 69 -10.48 -5.31 -8.37
C LYS A 69 -11.20 -4.50 -9.47
N ALA A 70 -10.69 -4.53 -10.71
CA ALA A 70 -11.32 -3.86 -11.85
C ALA A 70 -12.66 -4.51 -12.22
N LEU A 71 -12.73 -5.84 -12.23
CA LEU A 71 -13.98 -6.56 -12.40
C LEU A 71 -14.98 -6.17 -11.31
N ILE A 72 -14.64 -6.32 -10.03
CA ILE A 72 -15.53 -5.98 -8.91
C ILE A 72 -16.02 -4.53 -8.99
N LYS A 73 -15.14 -3.59 -9.30
CA LYS A 73 -15.54 -2.18 -9.50
C LYS A 73 -16.51 -2.00 -10.66
N SER A 74 -16.36 -2.75 -11.74
CA SER A 74 -17.19 -2.64 -12.95
C SER A 74 -18.52 -3.39 -12.85
N THR A 75 -18.56 -4.55 -12.17
CA THR A 75 -19.78 -5.37 -12.02
C THR A 75 -20.45 -5.20 -10.66
N GLY A 76 -19.84 -4.48 -9.71
CA GLY A 76 -20.34 -4.30 -8.34
C GLY A 76 -20.30 -5.57 -7.48
N SER A 77 -19.87 -6.71 -8.02
CA SER A 77 -19.83 -8.00 -7.33
C SER A 77 -18.82 -8.94 -7.98
N ILE A 78 -18.33 -9.92 -7.23
CA ILE A 78 -17.47 -10.98 -7.74
C ILE A 78 -18.37 -12.03 -8.41
N PRO A 79 -18.29 -12.28 -9.74
CA PRO A 79 -19.07 -13.33 -10.40
C PRO A 79 -18.46 -14.73 -10.13
N LEU A 80 -18.14 -15.03 -8.88
CA LEU A 80 -17.83 -16.39 -8.43
C LEU A 80 -19.08 -16.96 -7.77
N ASN A 81 -19.78 -17.81 -8.51
CA ASN A 81 -20.86 -18.63 -7.96
C ASN A 81 -20.26 -19.80 -7.16
N ILE A 82 -19.45 -19.48 -6.13
CA ILE A 82 -19.00 -20.46 -5.16
C ILE A 82 -20.11 -20.55 -4.11
N LYS A 83 -20.86 -21.65 -4.10
CA LYS A 83 -21.78 -21.96 -3.01
C LYS A 83 -21.01 -21.90 -1.68
N GLY A 84 -21.28 -20.90 -0.85
CA GLY A 84 -20.72 -20.77 0.50
C GLY A 84 -19.66 -19.69 0.72
N VAL A 85 -19.38 -18.80 -0.24
CA VAL A 85 -18.46 -17.66 -0.02
C VAL A 85 -19.19 -16.33 -0.22
N ASP A 86 -19.70 -15.75 0.87
CA ASP A 86 -20.14 -14.36 0.93
C ASP A 86 -18.90 -13.47 1.09
N ILE A 87 -18.43 -12.86 -0.01
CA ILE A 87 -17.39 -11.83 0.06
C ILE A 87 -18.10 -10.49 0.23
N LYS A 88 -18.55 -10.22 1.45
CA LYS A 88 -18.93 -8.88 1.91
C LYS A 88 -17.74 -8.31 2.67
N ASP A 89 -17.34 -7.11 2.29
CA ASP A 89 -16.28 -6.30 2.90
C ASP A 89 -14.84 -6.65 2.48
N ILE A 90 -14.40 -6.02 1.39
CA ILE A 90 -12.99 -5.69 1.15
C ILE A 90 -12.90 -4.17 1.33
N ASP A 91 -12.45 -3.73 2.52
CA ASP A 91 -12.05 -2.34 2.81
C ASP A 91 -10.60 -2.08 2.32
#